data_AF-A0A1F8LPK2-F1
#
_entry.id   AF-A0A1F8LPK2-F1
#
_cell.length_a   1.000
_cell.length_b   1.000
_cell.length_c   1.000
_cell.angle_alpha   90.00
_cell.angle_beta   90.00
_cell.angle_gamma   90.00
#
_symmetry.space_group_name_H-M   'P 1'
#
loop_
_entity.id
_entity.type
_entity.pdbx_description
1 polymer ?
#
loop_
_entity_poly.entity_id
_entity_poly.type
_entity_poly.pdbx_seq_one_letter_code
_entity_poly.pdbx_strand_id
1 'polypeptide(L)'
;MNSEFDLWLLAVGLALGAGLTWLAIGRLARSDEDVAAAERASEARWISDTIERWGGYAPAELVAQVLQLHRAYLRGAEGAPGPEALLEAEEAGAPEGAPRAAGGSGQAAAAGPGPGAGPGPGAGPDERPA
;
A
#
# COMPACT_ATOMS: atom_id res chain seq x y z
N MET A 1 -23.52 44.86 -18.84
CA MET A 1 -23.03 43.48 -18.59
C MET A 1 -23.57 43.08 -17.22
N ASN A 2 -24.15 41.89 -17.09
CA ASN A 2 -24.80 41.47 -15.84
C ASN A 2 -23.73 41.11 -14.81
N SER A 3 -23.42 42.06 -13.92
CA SER A 3 -22.36 41.92 -12.90
C SER A 3 -22.51 40.66 -12.04
N GLU A 4 -23.73 40.17 -11.84
CA GLU A 4 -24.02 38.95 -11.09
C GLU A 4 -23.64 37.68 -11.87
N PHE A 5 -23.83 37.69 -13.19
CA PHE A 5 -23.40 36.61 -14.07
C PHE A 5 -21.86 36.55 -14.15
N ASP A 6 -21.19 37.71 -14.22
CA ASP A 6 -19.72 37.77 -14.23
C ASP A 6 -19.12 37.23 -12.92
N LEU A 7 -19.73 37.54 -11.77
CA LEU A 7 -19.33 36.99 -10.49
C LEU A 7 -19.55 35.47 -10.42
N TRP A 8 -20.65 34.99 -10.98
CA TRP A 8 -20.96 33.57 -11.03
C TRP A 8 -19.95 32.80 -11.87
N LEU A 9 -19.58 33.32 -13.05
CA LEU A 9 -18.53 32.74 -13.90
C LEU A 9 -17.18 32.69 -13.19
N LEU A 10 -16.82 33.74 -12.45
CA LEU A 10 -15.58 33.78 -11.68
C LEU A 10 -15.56 32.69 -10.61
N ALA A 11 -16.65 32.54 -9.86
CA ALA A 11 -16.77 31.52 -8.82
C ALA A 11 -16.67 30.10 -9.41
N VAL A 12 -17.35 29.83 -10.52
CA VAL A 12 -17.31 28.53 -11.20
C VAL A 12 -15.93 28.25 -11.77
N GLY A 13 -15.30 29.22 -12.42
CA GLY A 13 -13.94 29.09 -12.95
C GLY A 13 -12.94 28.77 -11.84
N LEU A 14 -13.06 29.45 -10.68
CA LEU A 14 -12.22 29.20 -9.52
C LEU A 14 -12.45 27.80 -8.95
N ALA A 15 -13.70 27.37 -8.82
CA ALA A 15 -14.05 26.05 -8.32
C ALA A 15 -13.53 24.93 -9.25
N LEU A 16 -13.70 25.08 -10.56
CA LEU A 16 -13.13 24.16 -11.54
C LEU A 16 -11.60 24.14 -11.48
N GLY A 17 -10.97 25.32 -11.43
CA GLY A 17 -9.51 25.43 -11.36
C GLY A 17 -8.95 24.77 -10.11
N ALA A 18 -9.56 25.03 -8.95
CA ALA A 18 -9.17 24.40 -7.68
C ALA A 18 -9.40 22.89 -7.72
N GLY A 19 -10.53 22.43 -8.26
CA GLY A 19 -10.83 21.00 -8.41
C GLY A 19 -9.84 20.27 -9.31
N LEU A 20 -9.50 20.87 -10.46
CA LEU A 20 -8.50 20.32 -11.38
C LEU A 20 -7.10 20.31 -10.77
N THR A 21 -6.71 21.38 -10.08
CA THR A 21 -5.42 21.46 -9.40
C THR A 21 -5.32 20.42 -8.29
N TRP A 22 -6.36 20.27 -7.48
CA TRP A 22 -6.43 19.25 -6.44
C TRP A 22 -6.35 17.83 -7.03
N LEU A 23 -7.09 17.57 -8.11
CA LEU A 23 -7.06 16.29 -8.81
C LEU A 23 -5.67 15.99 -9.38
N ALA A 24 -5.01 16.98 -9.99
CA ALA A 24 -3.68 16.84 -10.55
C ALA A 24 -2.66 16.47 -9.45
N ILE A 25 -2.65 17.20 -8.32
CA ILE A 25 -1.74 16.94 -7.21
C ILE A 25 -1.99 15.54 -6.63
N GLY A 26 -3.25 15.19 -6.36
CA GLY A 26 -3.58 13.89 -5.74
C GLY A 26 -3.33 12.70 -6.65
N ARG A 27 -3.65 12.81 -7.95
CA ARG A 27 -3.47 11.71 -8.91
C ARG A 27 -2.02 11.50 -9.31
N LEU A 28 -1.23 12.58 -9.40
CA LEU A 28 0.19 12.48 -9.74
C LEU A 28 0.98 11.82 -8.61
N ALA A 29 0.72 12.21 -7.35
CA ALA A 29 1.36 11.59 -6.18
C ALA A 29 1.13 10.07 -6.12
N ARG A 30 -0.09 9.61 -6.39
CA ARG A 30 -0.41 8.18 -6.41
C ARG A 30 0.22 7.44 -7.60
N SER A 31 0.25 8.07 -8.77
CA SER A 31 0.84 7.47 -9.96
C SER A 31 2.36 7.36 -9.83
N ASP A 32 3.01 8.34 -9.20
CA ASP A 32 4.44 8.31 -8.91
C ASP A 32 4.80 7.18 -7.94
N GLU A 33 3.94 6.90 -6.94
CA GLU A 33 4.15 5.78 -6.01
C GLU A 33 4.09 4.41 -6.71
N ASP A 34 3.10 4.19 -7.57
CA ASP A 34 2.90 2.94 -8.31
C ASP A 34 3.99 2.73 -9.37
N VAL A 35 4.32 3.76 -10.14
CA VAL A 35 5.42 3.73 -11.13
C VAL A 35 6.76 3.52 -10.44
N ALA A 36 6.99 4.18 -9.29
CA ALA A 36 8.20 3.97 -8.51
C ALA A 36 8.33 2.54 -7.97
N ALA A 37 7.25 1.79 -7.74
CA ALA A 37 7.36 0.39 -7.30
C ALA A 37 7.94 -0.53 -8.40
N ALA A 38 7.44 -0.41 -9.63
CA ALA A 38 7.93 -1.20 -10.76
C ALA A 38 9.36 -0.81 -11.16
N GLU A 39 9.66 0.48 -11.21
CA GLU A 39 11.01 0.97 -11.51
C GLU A 39 12.02 0.55 -10.43
N ARG A 40 11.62 0.54 -9.15
CA ARG A 40 12.48 0.08 -8.05
C ARG A 40 12.92 -1.37 -8.20
N ALA A 41 12.02 -2.26 -8.61
CA ALA A 41 12.39 -3.66 -8.82
C ALA A 41 13.45 -3.80 -9.93
N SER A 42 13.32 -3.00 -10.99
CA SER A 42 14.30 -2.97 -12.08
C SER A 42 15.65 -2.39 -11.65
N GLU A 43 15.64 -1.31 -10.84
CA GLU A 43 16.83 -0.67 -10.28
C GLU A 43 17.57 -1.61 -9.32
N ALA A 44 16.84 -2.29 -8.43
CA ALA A 44 17.40 -3.26 -7.49
C ALA A 44 18.11 -4.41 -8.21
N ARG A 45 17.49 -4.93 -9.28
CA ARG A 45 18.10 -5.96 -10.13
C ARG A 45 19.34 -5.45 -10.84
N TRP A 46 19.30 -4.26 -11.43
CA TRP A 46 20.46 -3.67 -12.10
C TRP A 46 21.65 -3.48 -11.15
N ILE A 47 21.40 -3.02 -9.92
CA ILE A 47 22.44 -2.87 -8.89
C ILE A 47 22.98 -4.23 -8.45
N SER A 48 22.10 -5.21 -8.19
CA SER A 48 22.48 -6.59 -7.84
C SER A 48 23.42 -7.19 -8.90
N ASP A 49 22.99 -7.19 -10.16
CA ASP A 49 23.79 -7.65 -11.31
C ASP A 49 25.13 -6.88 -11.40
N THR A 50 25.12 -5.60 -11.08
CA THR A 50 26.32 -4.77 -11.09
C THR A 50 27.30 -5.19 -10.00
N ILE A 51 26.84 -5.38 -8.76
CA ILE A 51 27.67 -5.79 -7.63
C ILE A 51 28.27 -7.18 -7.88
N GLU A 52 27.48 -8.11 -8.43
CA GLU A 52 27.93 -9.45 -8.77
C GLU A 52 29.06 -9.44 -9.81
N ARG A 53 28.99 -8.54 -10.81
CA ARG A 53 30.08 -8.37 -11.80
C ARG A 53 31.42 -7.96 -11.17
N TRP A 54 31.40 -7.33 -9.99
CA TRP A 54 32.60 -6.94 -9.25
C TRP A 54 33.01 -7.96 -8.18
N GLY A 55 32.37 -9.13 -8.13
CA GLY A 55 32.66 -10.20 -7.18
C GLY A 55 32.00 -10.03 -5.81
N GLY A 56 31.05 -9.09 -5.68
CA GLY A 56 30.21 -8.98 -4.50
C GLY A 56 29.00 -9.92 -4.53
N TYR A 57 28.29 -10.03 -3.40
CA TYR A 57 27.01 -10.74 -3.33
C TYR A 57 25.98 -9.83 -2.66
N ALA A 58 24.97 -9.42 -3.44
CA ALA A 58 23.88 -8.59 -2.97
C ALA A 58 22.59 -9.00 -3.68
N PRO A 59 21.76 -9.87 -3.07
CA PRO A 59 20.47 -10.29 -3.63
C PRO A 59 19.59 -9.08 -3.96
N ALA A 60 18.80 -9.16 -5.03
CA ALA A 60 17.94 -8.06 -5.48
C ALA A 60 16.97 -7.61 -4.38
N GLU A 61 16.48 -8.54 -3.55
CA GLU A 61 15.60 -8.29 -2.42
C GLU A 61 16.29 -7.44 -1.34
N LEU A 62 17.56 -7.72 -1.04
CA LEU A 62 18.35 -6.92 -0.11
C LEU A 62 18.56 -5.50 -0.65
N VAL A 63 18.89 -5.38 -1.93
CA VAL A 63 19.06 -4.06 -2.57
C VAL A 63 17.76 -3.27 -2.54
N ALA A 64 16.61 -3.90 -2.80
CA ALA A 64 15.30 -3.25 -2.71
C ALA A 64 15.03 -2.69 -1.31
N GLN A 65 15.34 -3.45 -0.26
CA GLN A 65 15.23 -2.99 1.14
C GLN A 65 16.15 -1.80 1.43
N VAL A 66 17.39 -1.82 0.94
CA VAL A 66 18.33 -0.70 1.09
C VAL A 66 17.81 0.57 0.41
N LEU A 67 17.29 0.45 -0.82
CA LEU A 67 16.71 1.58 -1.55
C LEU A 67 15.45 2.13 -0.85
N GLN A 68 14.66 1.27 -0.21
CA GLN A 68 13.51 1.67 0.60
C GLN A 68 13.95 2.44 1.85
N LEU A 69 14.94 1.93 2.57
CA LEU A 69 15.52 2.57 3.74
C LEU A 69 16.14 3.93 3.37
N HIS A 70 16.85 4.00 2.25
CA HIS A 70 17.45 5.25 1.75
C HIS A 70 16.39 6.31 1.44
N ARG A 71 15.27 5.95 0.81
CA ARG A 71 14.16 6.88 0.60
C ARG A 71 13.52 7.33 1.92
N ALA A 72 13.39 6.43 2.89
CA ALA A 72 12.88 6.79 4.20
C ALA A 72 13.81 7.79 4.91
N TYR A 73 15.13 7.55 4.84
CA TYR A 73 16.16 8.47 5.32
C TYR A 73 16.04 9.86 4.66
N LEU A 74 15.94 9.93 3.33
CA LEU A 74 15.81 11.20 2.60
C LEU A 74 14.51 11.96 2.92
N ARG A 75 13.44 11.25 3.31
CA ARG A 75 12.18 11.87 3.78
C ARG A 75 12.29 12.46 5.20
N GLY A 76 13.46 12.40 5.84
CA GLY A 76 13.67 12.92 7.18
C GLY A 76 13.15 11.98 8.27
N ALA A 77 13.00 10.70 7.97
CA ALA A 77 12.59 9.71 8.97
C ALA A 77 13.76 9.41 9.93
N GLU A 78 13.90 10.24 10.96
CA GLU A 78 14.38 9.77 12.26
C GLU A 78 13.34 8.75 12.78
N GLY A 79 13.50 7.46 12.44
CA GLY A 79 12.57 6.40 12.86
C GLY A 79 11.77 5.70 11.75
N ALA A 80 12.33 5.59 10.53
CA ALA A 80 11.76 4.69 9.52
C ALA A 80 11.68 3.25 10.07
N PRO A 81 10.61 2.49 9.79
CA PRO A 81 10.53 1.09 10.20
C PRO A 81 11.75 0.35 9.68
N GLY A 82 12.43 -0.37 10.57
CA GLY A 82 13.60 -1.17 10.25
C GLY A 82 13.26 -2.25 9.21
N PRO A 83 14.28 -2.84 8.57
CA PRO A 83 14.09 -3.87 7.54
C PRO A 83 13.20 -5.03 8.01
N GLU A 84 13.23 -5.37 9.30
CA GLU A 84 12.33 -6.34 9.93
C GLU A 84 10.83 -6.01 9.76
N ALA A 85 10.42 -4.76 9.99
CA ALA A 85 9.03 -4.35 9.89
C ALA A 85 8.54 -4.26 8.43
N LEU A 86 9.48 -4.13 7.49
CA LEU A 86 9.18 -4.14 6.04
C LEU A 86 8.99 -5.57 5.53
N LEU A 87 9.82 -6.51 6.00
CA LEU A 87 9.67 -7.94 5.74
C LEU A 87 8.35 -8.48 6.30
N GLU A 88 7.98 -8.07 7.52
CA GLU A 88 6.71 -8.44 8.14
C GLU A 88 5.48 -7.91 7.37
N ALA A 89 5.57 -6.72 6.78
CA ALA A 89 4.49 -6.14 5.98
C ALA A 89 4.32 -6.83 4.62
N GLU A 90 5.42 -7.31 4.03
CA GLU A 90 5.41 -8.08 2.78
C GLU A 90 4.89 -9.51 3.02
N GLU A 91 5.31 -10.14 4.11
CA GLU A 91 4.88 -11.49 4.52
C GLU A 91 3.43 -11.53 5.03
N ALA A 92 2.94 -10.43 5.62
CA ALA A 92 1.56 -10.31 6.04
C ALA A 92 0.55 -10.28 4.88
N GLY A 93 1.01 -10.06 3.64
CA GLY A 93 0.17 -9.98 2.45
C GLY A 93 -0.81 -8.80 2.53
N ALA A 94 -0.58 -7.75 1.74
CA ALA A 94 -1.52 -6.64 1.61
C ALA A 94 -2.94 -7.18 1.40
N PRO A 95 -3.93 -6.86 2.26
CA PRO A 95 -5.27 -7.42 2.11
C PRO A 95 -5.87 -6.89 0.81
N GLU A 96 -5.98 -7.78 -0.16
CA GLU A 96 -6.77 -7.63 -1.37
C GLU A 96 -8.24 -7.51 -0.94
N GLY A 97 -8.74 -6.28 -0.89
CA GLY A 97 -10.17 -5.97 -0.75
C GLY A 97 -10.67 -5.83 0.69
N ALA A 98 -10.76 -4.60 1.17
CA ALA A 98 -11.77 -4.22 2.16
C ALA A 98 -12.42 -2.89 1.74
N PRO A 99 -13.73 -2.87 1.43
CA PRO A 99 -14.42 -1.65 1.04
C PRO A 99 -14.50 -0.70 2.23
N ARG A 100 -14.22 0.59 1.98
CA ARG A 100 -14.53 1.66 2.93
C ARG A 100 -16.04 1.83 3.03
N ALA A 101 -16.66 1.10 3.96
CA ALA A 101 -18.05 1.33 4.33
C ALA A 101 -18.15 2.60 5.18
N ALA A 102 -18.84 3.60 4.64
CA ALA A 102 -19.41 4.68 5.41
C ALA A 102 -20.68 4.18 6.14
N GLY A 103 -20.89 4.67 7.36
CA GLY A 103 -22.23 4.78 7.95
C GLY A 103 -22.51 3.91 9.19
N GLY A 104 -23.00 4.56 10.25
CA GLY A 104 -23.84 3.91 11.25
C GLY A 104 -23.34 3.92 12.69
N SER A 105 -23.29 5.10 13.32
CA SER A 105 -23.40 5.19 14.79
C SER A 105 -24.80 4.71 15.20
N GLY A 106 -24.89 3.52 15.78
CA GLY A 106 -26.15 2.86 16.14
C GLY A 106 -25.94 1.73 17.15
N GLN A 107 -25.59 2.12 18.36
CA GLN A 107 -25.91 1.53 19.67
C GLN A 107 -26.57 0.11 19.74
N ALA A 108 -25.80 -0.80 20.36
CA ALA A 108 -26.12 -1.73 21.46
C ALA A 108 -27.20 -2.85 21.36
N ALA A 109 -26.68 -4.07 21.57
CA ALA A 109 -27.12 -5.11 22.53
C ALA A 109 -28.40 -5.94 22.29
N ALA A 110 -28.22 -7.26 22.13
CA ALA A 110 -28.94 -8.27 22.91
C ALA A 110 -28.20 -9.61 22.88
N ALA A 111 -28.01 -10.19 24.07
CA ALA A 111 -27.42 -11.48 24.34
C ALA A 111 -28.47 -12.61 24.18
N GLY A 112 -28.01 -13.84 23.91
CA GLY A 112 -28.85 -15.03 23.98
C GLY A 112 -28.25 -16.27 23.32
N PRO A 113 -27.85 -17.31 24.09
CA PRO A 113 -27.10 -18.46 23.60
C PRO A 113 -27.99 -19.67 23.27
N GLY A 114 -27.48 -20.61 22.46
CA GLY A 114 -28.08 -21.94 22.37
C GLY A 114 -27.29 -22.94 21.50
N PRO A 115 -27.18 -24.22 21.91
CA PRO A 115 -26.14 -25.14 21.42
C PRO A 115 -26.67 -26.25 20.50
N GLY A 116 -25.77 -26.85 19.72
CA GLY A 116 -25.97 -28.13 19.03
C GLY A 116 -24.67 -28.51 18.32
N ALA A 117 -23.82 -29.38 18.87
CA ALA A 117 -23.93 -30.84 18.80
C ALA A 117 -24.11 -31.32 17.35
N GLY A 118 -23.01 -31.68 16.68
CA GLY A 118 -22.73 -33.10 16.49
C GLY A 118 -21.68 -33.38 15.40
N PRO A 119 -21.26 -34.65 15.23
CA PRO A 119 -19.86 -35.03 15.22
C PRO A 119 -19.39 -35.67 13.90
N GLY A 120 -18.08 -35.89 13.76
CA GLY A 120 -17.56 -36.82 12.76
C GLY A 120 -16.05 -36.73 12.52
N PRO A 121 -15.26 -37.75 12.91
CA PRO A 121 -13.81 -37.79 12.74
C PRO A 121 -13.44 -38.41 11.39
N GLY A 122 -12.45 -37.83 10.71
CA GLY A 122 -11.83 -38.40 9.52
C GLY A 122 -10.33 -38.44 9.72
N ALA A 123 -9.85 -39.55 10.31
CA ALA A 123 -8.45 -39.90 10.38
C ALA A 123 -7.91 -40.23 8.98
N GLY A 124 -6.66 -39.83 8.72
CA GLY A 124 -5.86 -40.31 7.61
C GLY A 124 -4.40 -39.92 7.84
N PRO A 125 -3.57 -40.81 8.44
CA PRO A 125 -2.14 -40.62 8.55
C PRO A 125 -1.41 -41.15 7.32
N ASP A 126 -0.16 -40.67 7.17
CA ASP A 126 0.93 -41.22 6.35
C ASP A 126 0.69 -41.20 4.82
N GLU A 127 1.65 -40.91 3.94
CA GLU A 127 3.04 -41.36 3.89
C GLU A 127 3.90 -40.33 3.10
N ARG A 128 5.04 -39.94 3.67
CA ARG A 128 6.31 -39.79 2.90
C ARG A 128 7.02 -41.18 2.94
N PRO A 129 8.16 -41.43 2.28
CA PRO A 129 8.81 -40.85 1.09
C PRO A 129 9.25 -41.94 0.07
N ALA A 130 9.84 -41.52 -1.06
CA ALA A 130 11.12 -42.04 -1.57
C ALA A 130 11.74 -41.01 -2.54
#